data_AF-A0A420TRN0-F1
#
_entry.id   AF-A0A420TRN0-F1
#
_cell.length_a   1.000
_cell.length_b   1.000
_cell.length_c   1.000
_cell.angle_alpha   90.00
_cell.angle_beta   90.00
_cell.angle_gamma   90.00
#
_symmetry.space_group_name_H-M   'P 1'
#
loop_
_entity.id
_entity.type
_entity.pdbx_description
1 polymer ?
#
loop_
_entity_poly.entity_id
_entity_poly.type
_entity_poly.pdbx_seq_one_letter_code
_entity_poly.pdbx_strand_id
1 'polypeptide(L)'
;MAEFERFPELPRELRDHIWSMAVRDDRPGVHDFGQYDEAKRHKSGSRFLRSGDVVSGTWAAPSWRRYFENLDKDLGDENISTYLIDGGLWTSCHESRLIMERRFEQSKRKHDDEDTRPRRDRTKEVFRKATTGCFDGTPLHPVTVFPHRDLFVLQFNDLKNVNWSLLGLEASMATSAEGFNGVRHVALEYDPKWWSVAHPRTTPLCVAEDVWEIMEGAFKMWPNVWKFWFIDRSLRRKKEAPAFKETAEDGFEINAFYASDRRFLEVDHNNPHHLEKEWEYTGCLKDKSNNGLSSSLDFLRALELELYDLSLPTSDNYSQHYSDVGLLGWDNK
;
A
#
# COMPACT_ATOMS: atom_id res chain seq x y z
N MET A 1 -19.31 -12.19 21.01
CA MET A 1 -19.05 -10.75 21.12
C MET A 1 -19.02 -10.43 22.60
N ALA A 2 -17.91 -9.90 23.11
CA ALA A 2 -17.86 -9.39 24.48
C ALA A 2 -18.46 -7.98 24.45
N GLU A 3 -19.69 -7.81 24.94
CA GLU A 3 -20.22 -6.48 25.23
C GLU A 3 -19.51 -5.97 26.48
N PHE A 4 -18.84 -4.83 26.39
CA PHE A 4 -18.43 -4.09 27.59
C PHE A 4 -19.71 -3.47 28.17
N GLU A 5 -20.47 -4.24 28.94
CA GLU A 5 -21.82 -3.89 29.42
C GLU A 5 -21.88 -2.52 30.12
N ARG A 6 -20.75 -2.08 30.69
CA ARG A 6 -20.63 -0.80 31.39
C ARG A 6 -20.20 0.37 30.51
N PHE A 7 -19.86 0.14 29.23
CA PHE A 7 -19.52 1.23 28.31
C PHE A 7 -20.62 2.28 28.27
N PRO A 8 -21.91 1.92 28.09
CA PRO A 8 -22.98 2.91 27.99
C PRO A 8 -23.24 3.68 29.29
N GLU A 9 -22.80 3.16 30.44
CA GLU A 9 -22.93 3.82 31.75
C GLU A 9 -21.93 4.97 31.94
N LEU A 10 -20.89 5.03 31.11
CA LEU A 10 -19.87 6.07 31.21
C LEU A 10 -20.45 7.44 30.79
N PRO A 11 -20.04 8.53 31.48
CA PRO A 11 -20.27 9.90 31.01
C PRO A 11 -19.91 10.06 29.53
N ARG A 12 -20.69 10.88 28.82
CA ARG A 12 -20.56 11.07 27.36
C ARG A 12 -19.15 11.50 26.98
N GLU A 13 -18.52 12.33 27.80
CA GLU A 13 -17.16 12.84 27.61
C GLU A 13 -16.13 11.69 27.61
N LEU A 14 -16.29 10.71 28.50
CA LEU A 14 -15.41 9.55 28.56
C LEU A 14 -15.64 8.61 27.38
N ARG A 15 -16.89 8.40 26.97
CA ARG A 15 -17.21 7.60 25.77
C ARG A 15 -16.64 8.23 24.50
N ASP A 16 -16.83 9.54 24.32
CA ASP A 16 -16.24 10.30 23.20
C ASP A 16 -14.71 10.21 23.22
N HIS A 17 -14.08 10.28 24.40
CA HIS A 17 -12.64 10.14 24.54
C HIS A 17 -12.14 8.73 24.16
N ILE A 18 -12.82 7.68 24.64
CA ILE A 18 -12.50 6.29 24.29
C ILE A 18 -12.62 6.08 22.77
N TRP A 19 -13.70 6.55 22.15
CA TRP A 19 -13.84 6.46 20.70
C TRP A 19 -12.76 7.23 19.97
N SER A 20 -12.39 8.42 20.45
CA SER A 20 -11.30 9.20 19.85
C SER A 20 -9.94 8.50 19.95
N MET A 21 -9.70 7.73 21.02
CA MET A 21 -8.48 6.92 21.17
C MET A 21 -8.52 5.63 20.34
N ALA A 22 -9.71 5.12 20.02
CA ALA A 22 -9.86 3.92 19.21
C ALA A 22 -9.59 4.17 17.72
N VAL A 23 -9.74 5.42 17.25
CA VAL A 23 -9.36 5.79 15.88
C VAL A 23 -7.87 5.56 15.67
N ARG A 24 -7.50 5.02 14.50
CA ARG A 24 -6.09 4.78 14.18
C ARG A 24 -5.23 6.04 14.31
N ASP A 25 -3.98 5.81 14.68
CA ASP A 25 -2.96 6.86 14.70
C ASP A 25 -2.78 7.51 13.33
N ASP A 26 -2.24 8.73 13.31
CA ASP A 26 -2.03 9.52 12.08
C ASP A 26 -0.83 9.04 11.23
N ARG A 27 -0.43 7.79 11.41
CA ARG A 27 0.71 7.17 10.73
C ARG A 27 0.28 6.61 9.37
N PRO A 28 1.19 6.54 8.38
CA PRO A 28 0.92 5.89 7.10
C PRO A 28 0.41 4.46 7.29
N GLY A 29 -0.82 4.19 6.84
CA GLY A 29 -1.45 2.87 6.96
C GLY A 29 -1.05 1.94 5.81
N VAL A 30 -1.30 0.65 6.00
CA VAL A 30 -1.17 -0.38 4.96
C VAL A 30 -2.55 -0.88 4.61
N HIS A 31 -2.85 -1.03 3.32
CA HIS A 31 -4.16 -1.49 2.85
C HIS A 31 -4.01 -2.52 1.74
N ASP A 32 -4.46 -3.75 2.03
CA ASP A 32 -4.53 -4.85 1.07
C ASP A 32 -5.78 -4.71 0.21
N PHE A 33 -5.57 -4.72 -1.10
CA PHE A 33 -6.63 -4.70 -2.09
C PHE A 33 -6.47 -5.86 -3.06
N GLY A 34 -7.60 -6.40 -3.50
CA GLY A 34 -7.66 -7.34 -4.62
C GLY A 34 -7.58 -6.61 -5.96
N GLN A 35 -7.12 -7.33 -6.99
CA GLN A 35 -7.21 -6.89 -8.37
C GLN A 35 -8.66 -6.87 -8.86
N TYR A 36 -9.03 -5.79 -9.55
CA TYR A 36 -10.29 -5.73 -10.30
C TYR A 36 -10.35 -6.82 -11.37
N ASP A 37 -11.53 -7.41 -11.54
CA ASP A 37 -11.78 -8.47 -12.50
C ASP A 37 -13.01 -8.09 -13.31
N GLU A 38 -12.79 -7.62 -14.54
CA GLU A 38 -13.85 -7.14 -15.43
C GLU A 38 -14.88 -8.23 -15.71
N ALA A 39 -14.47 -9.50 -15.76
CA ALA A 39 -15.37 -10.62 -15.96
C ALA A 39 -16.33 -10.83 -14.78
N LYS A 40 -16.13 -10.13 -13.66
CA LYS A 40 -17.02 -10.09 -12.50
C LYS A 40 -17.86 -8.82 -12.39
N ARG A 41 -17.72 -7.83 -13.30
CA ARG A 41 -18.43 -6.53 -13.24
C ARG A 41 -19.95 -6.66 -13.04
N HIS A 42 -20.55 -7.65 -13.68
CA HIS A 42 -22.00 -7.88 -13.67
C HIS A 42 -22.41 -9.13 -12.88
N LYS A 43 -21.48 -9.72 -12.10
CA LYS A 43 -21.76 -10.94 -11.34
C LYS A 43 -22.14 -10.58 -9.90
N SER A 44 -23.18 -11.25 -9.39
CA SER A 44 -23.54 -11.16 -7.98
C SER A 44 -22.37 -11.60 -7.10
N GLY A 45 -22.02 -10.78 -6.10
CA GLY A 45 -20.91 -11.03 -5.18
C GLY A 45 -19.56 -10.41 -5.57
N SER A 46 -19.51 -9.59 -6.62
CA SER A 46 -18.35 -8.73 -6.86
C SER A 46 -18.17 -7.72 -5.72
N ARG A 47 -16.95 -7.63 -5.18
CA ARG A 47 -16.61 -6.72 -4.08
C ARG A 47 -15.65 -5.63 -4.56
N PHE A 48 -16.03 -4.87 -5.58
CA PHE A 48 -15.18 -3.77 -6.08
C PHE A 48 -15.15 -2.61 -5.11
N LEU A 49 -14.06 -1.86 -5.11
CA LEU A 49 -13.98 -0.63 -4.34
C LEU A 49 -14.84 0.46 -5.00
N ARG A 50 -15.58 1.22 -4.22
CA ARG A 50 -16.42 2.31 -4.69
C ARG A 50 -16.32 3.53 -3.78
N SER A 51 -16.40 4.72 -4.36
CA SER A 51 -16.57 5.98 -3.63
C SER A 51 -17.76 6.73 -4.23
N GLY A 52 -18.81 6.96 -3.42
CA GLY A 52 -20.09 7.46 -3.92
C GLY A 52 -20.65 6.55 -5.02
N ASP A 53 -20.90 7.11 -6.21
CA ASP A 53 -21.39 6.37 -7.38
C ASP A 53 -20.26 5.84 -8.29
N VAL A 54 -18.98 6.10 -7.95
CA VAL A 54 -17.83 5.76 -8.78
C VAL A 54 -17.21 4.43 -8.34
N VAL A 55 -17.39 3.40 -9.16
CA VAL A 55 -16.77 2.07 -8.98
C VAL A 55 -15.35 2.07 -9.55
N SER A 56 -14.40 1.53 -8.79
CA SER A 56 -13.00 1.42 -9.23
C SER A 56 -12.87 0.37 -10.32
N GLY A 57 -12.15 0.73 -11.38
CA GLY A 57 -11.76 -0.20 -12.45
C GLY A 57 -10.48 -0.99 -12.15
N THR A 58 -9.89 -0.83 -10.97
CA THR A 58 -8.56 -1.36 -10.64
C THR A 58 -8.49 -2.06 -9.29
N TRP A 59 -9.23 -1.57 -8.29
CA TRP A 59 -9.17 -2.08 -6.92
C TRP A 59 -10.45 -2.79 -6.49
N ALA A 60 -10.28 -3.91 -5.79
CA ALA A 60 -11.34 -4.73 -5.22
C ALA A 60 -11.01 -5.15 -3.78
N ALA A 61 -11.96 -5.79 -3.11
CA ALA A 61 -11.73 -6.37 -1.81
C ALA A 61 -10.67 -7.49 -1.90
N PRO A 62 -9.75 -7.57 -0.94
CA PRO A 62 -8.71 -8.57 -0.96
C PRO A 62 -9.27 -9.98 -0.80
N SER A 63 -8.51 -10.96 -1.27
CA SER A 63 -8.83 -12.38 -1.17
C SER A 63 -8.20 -12.95 0.08
N TRP A 64 -9.02 -13.62 0.90
CA TRP A 64 -8.57 -14.28 2.13
C TRP A 64 -7.52 -15.37 1.91
N ARG A 65 -7.42 -15.91 0.70
CA ARG A 65 -6.40 -16.90 0.33
C ARG A 65 -5.01 -16.31 0.12
N ARG A 66 -4.86 -15.00 0.25
CA ARG A 66 -3.67 -14.23 -0.10
C ARG A 66 -3.28 -13.23 0.98
N TYR A 67 -3.84 -13.39 2.16
CA TYR A 67 -3.45 -12.59 3.32
C TYR A 67 -2.00 -12.86 3.70
N PHE A 68 -1.45 -11.94 4.49
CA PHE A 68 -0.14 -12.11 5.07
C PHE A 68 -0.17 -13.25 6.09
N GLU A 69 0.91 -14.04 6.11
CA GLU A 69 1.09 -15.06 7.13
C GLU A 69 1.05 -14.42 8.51
N ASN A 70 0.21 -14.95 9.40
CA ASN A 70 0.12 -14.43 10.75
C ASN A 70 1.46 -14.57 11.48
N LEU A 71 1.87 -13.55 12.24
CA LEU A 71 3.07 -13.63 13.08
C LEU A 71 2.89 -14.65 14.22
N ASP A 72 1.65 -14.81 14.67
CA ASP A 72 1.26 -15.88 15.59
C ASP A 72 0.89 -17.13 14.81
N LYS A 73 1.71 -18.17 14.93
CA LYS A 73 1.53 -19.44 14.21
C LYS A 73 0.29 -20.21 14.65
N ASP A 74 -0.31 -19.84 15.78
CA ASP A 74 -1.52 -20.47 16.30
C ASP A 74 -2.80 -19.84 15.72
N LEU A 75 -2.67 -18.74 14.97
CA LEU A 75 -3.77 -18.03 14.30
C LEU A 75 -3.72 -18.23 12.79
N GLY A 76 -4.89 -18.13 12.16
CA GLY A 76 -4.99 -18.12 10.70
C GLY A 76 -4.52 -16.79 10.10
N ASP A 77 -4.22 -16.82 8.80
CA ASP A 77 -3.88 -15.61 8.05
C ASP A 77 -5.07 -14.65 8.02
N GLU A 78 -4.80 -13.39 8.36
CA GLU A 78 -5.81 -12.34 8.47
C GLU A 78 -5.43 -11.13 7.65
N ASN A 79 -6.44 -10.35 7.29
CA ASN A 79 -6.22 -9.09 6.59
C ASN A 79 -5.60 -8.08 7.56
N ILE A 80 -4.39 -7.62 7.24
CA ILE A 80 -3.61 -6.72 8.11
C ILE A 80 -3.92 -5.24 7.85
N SER A 81 -4.91 -4.94 7.02
CA SER A 81 -5.19 -3.58 6.57
C SER A 81 -5.66 -2.68 7.69
N THR A 82 -5.12 -1.46 7.73
CA THR A 82 -5.50 -0.46 8.72
C THR A 82 -6.95 0.00 8.55
N TYR A 83 -7.51 -0.05 7.32
CA TYR A 83 -8.91 0.32 7.08
C TYR A 83 -9.90 -0.55 7.85
N LEU A 84 -9.52 -1.72 8.36
CA LEU A 84 -10.41 -2.58 9.16
C LEU A 84 -10.75 -1.95 10.52
N ILE A 85 -9.79 -1.23 11.11
CA ILE A 85 -10.01 -0.45 12.35
C ILE A 85 -11.05 0.63 12.05
N ASP A 86 -10.82 1.41 10.99
CA ASP A 86 -11.71 2.49 10.59
C ASP A 86 -13.10 1.96 10.23
N GLY A 87 -13.17 0.88 9.44
CA GLY A 87 -14.41 0.23 9.03
C GLY A 87 -15.25 -0.27 10.21
N GLY A 88 -14.59 -0.83 11.23
CA GLY A 88 -15.24 -1.20 12.48
C GLY A 88 -15.84 0.00 13.21
N LEU A 89 -15.12 1.11 13.30
CA LEU A 89 -15.60 2.33 13.96
C LEU A 89 -16.76 3.00 13.19
N TRP A 90 -16.71 2.99 11.86
CA TRP A 90 -17.80 3.50 11.02
C TRP A 90 -19.14 2.77 11.23
N THR A 91 -19.09 1.47 11.55
CA THR A 91 -20.27 0.61 11.66
C THR A 91 -20.66 0.25 13.09
N SER A 92 -19.78 0.46 14.08
CA SER A 92 -20.00 0.06 15.49
C SER A 92 -21.27 0.67 16.09
N CYS A 93 -21.38 1.99 16.12
CA CYS A 93 -22.55 2.71 16.62
C CYS A 93 -22.58 4.16 16.14
N HIS A 94 -23.67 4.87 16.43
CA HIS A 94 -23.83 6.29 16.09
C HIS A 94 -22.74 7.18 16.70
N GLU A 95 -22.36 6.95 17.95
CA GLU A 95 -21.33 7.76 18.63
C GLU A 95 -19.96 7.60 17.97
N SER A 96 -19.56 6.37 17.68
CA SER A 96 -18.31 6.06 16.99
C SER A 96 -18.27 6.71 15.59
N ARG A 97 -19.37 6.61 14.84
CA ARG A 97 -19.51 7.27 13.53
C ARG A 97 -19.33 8.79 13.60
N LEU A 98 -19.94 9.47 14.57
CA LEU A 98 -19.78 10.92 14.73
C LEU A 98 -18.32 11.33 15.02
N ILE A 99 -17.58 10.50 15.77
CA ILE A 99 -16.14 10.73 16.01
C ILE A 99 -15.35 10.57 14.71
N MET A 100 -15.66 9.56 13.90
CA MET A 100 -15.02 9.34 12.60
C MET A 100 -15.31 10.48 11.61
N GLU A 101 -16.57 10.94 11.50
CA GLU A 101 -16.94 12.09 10.67
C GLU A 101 -16.19 13.36 11.08
N ARG A 102 -16.02 13.57 12.39
CA ARG A 102 -15.26 14.70 12.93
C ARG A 102 -13.76 14.56 12.63
N ARG A 103 -13.18 13.37 12.82
CA ARG A 103 -11.73 13.13 12.63
C ARG A 103 -11.30 13.34 11.18
N PHE A 104 -12.07 12.84 10.24
CA PHE A 104 -11.75 12.89 8.80
C PHE A 104 -12.42 14.06 8.07
N GLU A 105 -13.03 14.97 8.83
CA GLU A 105 -13.72 16.18 8.38
C GLU A 105 -14.64 15.97 7.17
N GLN A 106 -15.27 14.80 7.07
CA GLN A 106 -16.06 14.43 5.88
C GLN A 106 -17.19 15.42 5.61
N SER A 107 -17.82 15.96 6.65
CA SER A 107 -18.91 16.93 6.56
C SER A 107 -18.49 18.34 6.14
N LYS A 108 -17.19 18.67 6.17
CA LYS A 108 -16.66 19.98 5.74
C LYS A 108 -16.16 19.98 4.30
N ARG A 109 -16.22 18.84 3.60
CA ARG A 109 -15.79 18.73 2.20
C ARG A 109 -16.73 19.55 1.33
N LYS A 110 -16.25 20.71 0.89
CA LYS A 110 -16.84 21.38 -0.28
C LYS A 110 -16.35 20.62 -1.50
N HIS A 111 -17.26 20.32 -2.44
CA HIS A 111 -16.81 20.11 -3.81
C HIS A 111 -16.09 21.39 -4.22
N ASP A 112 -14.87 21.27 -4.74
CA ASP A 112 -14.16 22.42 -5.29
C ASP A 112 -14.86 22.82 -6.61
N ASP A 113 -16.06 23.39 -6.49
CA ASP A 113 -16.65 24.24 -7.52
C ASP A 113 -15.88 25.55 -7.47
N GLU A 114 -14.87 25.66 -8.33
CA GLU A 114 -14.14 26.85 -8.79
C GLU A 114 -12.63 26.67 -8.74
N ASP A 115 -12.07 26.60 -9.95
CA ASP A 115 -10.65 26.62 -10.31
C ASP A 115 -10.04 28.02 -10.10
N THR A 116 -10.29 28.67 -8.95
CA THR A 116 -9.89 30.06 -8.66
C THR A 116 -8.74 30.20 -7.67
N ARG A 117 -8.26 29.10 -7.06
CA ARG A 117 -7.12 29.15 -6.13
C ARG A 117 -5.81 28.81 -6.85
N PRO A 118 -4.73 29.60 -6.64
CA PRO A 118 -3.43 29.28 -7.22
C PRO A 118 -2.96 27.90 -6.73
N ARG A 119 -2.21 27.18 -7.60
CA ARG A 119 -1.45 25.95 -7.29
C ARG A 119 -0.37 26.17 -6.22
N ARG A 120 -0.73 26.71 -5.05
CA ARG A 120 0.06 26.52 -3.83
C ARG A 120 0.15 25.02 -3.57
N ASP A 121 1.18 24.61 -2.85
CA ASP A 121 1.59 23.25 -2.53
C ASP A 121 0.45 22.38 -1.94
N ARG A 122 -0.51 22.00 -2.79
CA ARG A 122 -1.64 21.10 -2.48
C ARG A 122 -1.11 19.78 -1.93
N THR A 123 0.15 19.44 -2.21
CA THR A 123 0.78 18.20 -1.76
C THR A 123 0.69 18.01 -0.25
N LYS A 124 0.90 19.06 0.57
CA LYS A 124 0.79 18.96 2.03
C LYS A 124 -0.64 18.86 2.54
N GLU A 125 -1.58 19.55 1.90
CA GLU A 125 -3.01 19.47 2.26
C GLU A 125 -3.59 18.11 1.88
N VAL A 126 -3.29 17.65 0.67
CA VAL A 126 -3.74 16.37 0.11
C VAL A 126 -3.09 15.19 0.84
N PHE A 127 -1.84 15.33 1.31
CA PHE A 127 -1.17 14.34 2.17
C PHE A 127 -1.95 14.05 3.46
N ARG A 128 -2.58 15.07 4.05
CA ARG A 128 -3.39 14.94 5.28
C ARG A 128 -4.86 14.63 4.99
N LYS A 129 -5.26 14.55 3.72
CA LYS A 129 -6.65 14.34 3.32
C LYS A 129 -6.94 12.85 3.23
N ALA A 130 -7.81 12.38 4.13
CA ALA A 130 -8.38 11.04 4.02
C ALA A 130 -9.50 11.00 2.98
N THR A 131 -9.80 9.81 2.49
CA THR A 131 -10.96 9.50 1.63
C THR A 131 -11.63 8.23 2.13
N THR A 132 -12.95 8.13 1.94
CA THR A 132 -13.72 7.01 2.44
C THR A 132 -14.62 6.48 1.34
N GLY A 133 -14.42 5.21 1.00
CA GLY A 133 -15.24 4.44 0.10
C GLY A 133 -15.84 3.23 0.80
N CYS A 134 -16.32 2.28 0.02
CA CYS A 134 -16.75 0.98 0.50
C CYS A 134 -16.51 -0.10 -0.55
N PHE A 135 -16.42 -1.35 -0.11
CA PHE A 135 -16.53 -2.47 -1.04
C PHE A 135 -17.99 -2.76 -1.36
N ASP A 136 -18.27 -3.04 -2.62
CA ASP A 136 -19.57 -3.50 -3.09
C ASP A 136 -19.97 -4.82 -2.42
N GLY A 137 -21.29 -5.02 -2.32
CA GLY A 137 -21.90 -6.16 -1.66
C GLY A 137 -22.53 -5.81 -0.30
N THR A 138 -23.07 -6.84 0.34
CA THR A 138 -23.74 -6.74 1.64
C THR A 138 -23.06 -7.70 2.63
N PRO A 139 -22.67 -7.25 3.83
CA PRO A 139 -22.77 -5.87 4.33
C PRO A 139 -21.80 -4.92 3.63
N LEU A 140 -22.12 -3.62 3.64
CA LEU A 140 -21.18 -2.58 3.20
C LEU A 140 -19.96 -2.60 4.13
N HIS A 141 -18.77 -2.62 3.54
CA HIS A 141 -17.50 -2.55 4.28
C HIS A 141 -16.86 -1.20 4.00
N PRO A 142 -16.97 -0.20 4.90
CA PRO A 142 -16.34 1.09 4.73
C PRO A 142 -14.82 0.95 4.71
N VAL A 143 -14.16 1.71 3.85
CA VAL A 143 -12.71 1.73 3.66
C VAL A 143 -12.27 3.17 3.75
N THR A 144 -11.39 3.51 4.71
CA THR A 144 -10.83 4.87 4.85
C THR A 144 -9.32 4.83 4.65
N VAL A 145 -8.84 5.65 3.72
CA VAL A 145 -7.43 5.70 3.30
C VAL A 145 -6.95 7.14 3.17
N PHE A 146 -5.63 7.33 3.16
CA PHE A 146 -4.98 8.59 2.78
C PHE A 146 -4.20 8.36 1.48
N PRO A 147 -4.75 8.69 0.30
CA PRO A 147 -4.18 8.28 -0.99
C PRO A 147 -2.72 8.68 -1.24
N HIS A 148 -2.30 9.82 -0.70
CA HIS A 148 -0.94 10.35 -0.85
C HIS A 148 -0.01 9.98 0.32
N ARG A 149 -0.47 9.14 1.25
CA ARG A 149 0.27 8.77 2.47
C ARG A 149 0.31 7.27 2.72
N ASP A 150 -0.84 6.61 2.62
CA ASP A 150 -0.96 5.19 2.92
C ASP A 150 -0.42 4.32 1.77
N LEU A 151 -0.02 3.09 2.09
CA LEU A 151 0.46 2.07 1.15
C LEU A 151 -0.70 1.22 0.61
N PHE A 152 -0.83 1.16 -0.70
CA PHE A 152 -1.83 0.33 -1.39
C PHE A 152 -1.18 -0.96 -1.91
N VAL A 153 -1.43 -2.07 -1.23
CA VAL A 153 -0.85 -3.38 -1.58
C VAL A 153 -1.80 -4.10 -2.53
N LEU A 154 -1.34 -4.40 -3.74
CA LEU A 154 -2.14 -5.10 -4.76
C LEU A 154 -1.94 -6.61 -4.67
N GLN A 155 -3.03 -7.34 -4.45
CA GLN A 155 -3.12 -8.78 -4.64
C GLN A 155 -3.56 -9.09 -6.08
N PHE A 156 -2.63 -9.53 -6.92
CA PHE A 156 -2.84 -9.77 -8.35
C PHE A 156 -2.80 -11.26 -8.71
N ASN A 157 -3.71 -11.75 -9.56
CA ASN A 157 -3.67 -13.15 -9.99
C ASN A 157 -2.60 -13.39 -11.05
N ASP A 158 -2.48 -12.43 -11.96
CA ASP A 158 -1.59 -12.44 -13.11
C ASP A 158 -1.28 -10.97 -13.42
N LEU A 159 0.01 -10.64 -13.48
CA LEU A 159 0.50 -9.28 -13.70
C LEU A 159 0.10 -8.77 -15.10
N LYS A 160 -0.07 -9.65 -16.08
CA LYS A 160 -0.49 -9.28 -17.45
C LYS A 160 -1.90 -8.70 -17.51
N ASN A 161 -2.72 -9.02 -16.52
CA ASN A 161 -4.09 -8.52 -16.43
C ASN A 161 -4.19 -7.24 -15.59
N VAL A 162 -3.08 -6.70 -15.10
CA VAL A 162 -3.07 -5.46 -14.31
C VAL A 162 -3.07 -4.28 -15.27
N ASN A 163 -4.09 -3.42 -15.17
CA ASN A 163 -4.09 -2.16 -15.89
C ASN A 163 -3.22 -1.13 -15.13
N TRP A 164 -1.91 -1.17 -15.39
CA TRP A 164 -0.92 -0.33 -14.70
C TRP A 164 -1.21 1.16 -14.81
N SER A 165 -1.64 1.65 -15.97
CA SER A 165 -1.95 3.07 -16.18
C SER A 165 -3.11 3.55 -15.30
N LEU A 166 -4.13 2.71 -15.09
CA LEU A 166 -5.27 3.06 -14.25
C LEU A 166 -5.04 2.76 -12.77
N LEU A 167 -4.09 1.90 -12.41
CA LEU A 167 -3.86 1.48 -11.02
C LEU A 167 -3.51 2.68 -10.13
N GLY A 168 -2.61 3.53 -10.63
CA GLY A 168 -2.24 4.79 -9.99
C GLY A 168 -3.32 5.85 -10.11
N LEU A 169 -3.95 5.99 -11.29
CA LEU A 169 -4.86 7.09 -11.62
C LEU A 169 -6.27 6.96 -11.02
N GLU A 170 -6.84 5.76 -11.02
CA GLU A 170 -8.27 5.50 -10.75
C GLU A 170 -8.50 4.63 -9.51
N ALA A 171 -8.07 5.12 -8.35
CA ALA A 171 -8.33 4.41 -7.09
C ALA A 171 -9.77 4.56 -6.56
N SER A 172 -10.67 5.26 -7.27
CA SER A 172 -11.99 5.78 -6.83
C SER A 172 -11.99 6.67 -5.58
N MET A 173 -11.06 6.44 -4.66
CA MET A 173 -10.81 7.18 -3.43
C MET A 173 -9.68 8.21 -3.60
N ALA A 174 -9.20 8.44 -4.83
CA ALA A 174 -8.08 9.34 -5.12
C ALA A 174 -8.31 10.14 -6.41
N THR A 175 -9.53 10.65 -6.59
CA THR A 175 -9.94 11.32 -7.82
C THR A 175 -9.46 12.77 -7.89
N SER A 176 -9.31 13.27 -9.12
CA SER A 176 -9.02 14.69 -9.38
C SER A 176 -10.10 15.63 -8.88
N ALA A 177 -11.37 15.19 -8.86
CA ALA A 177 -12.50 15.93 -8.29
C ALA A 177 -12.33 16.18 -6.78
N GLU A 178 -11.61 15.31 -6.08
CA GLU A 178 -11.24 15.50 -4.67
C GLU A 178 -9.85 16.13 -4.50
N GLY A 179 -9.22 16.62 -5.58
CA GLY A 179 -7.92 17.28 -5.55
C GLY A 179 -6.71 16.33 -5.52
N PHE A 180 -6.93 15.02 -5.65
CA PHE A 180 -5.86 14.03 -5.76
C PHE A 180 -5.38 13.87 -7.21
N ASN A 181 -4.22 13.25 -7.40
CA ASN A 181 -3.78 12.78 -8.70
C ASN A 181 -3.43 11.30 -8.61
N GLY A 182 -4.39 10.49 -8.14
CA GLY A 182 -4.17 9.09 -7.87
C GLY A 182 -3.54 8.80 -6.51
N VAL A 183 -3.00 7.60 -6.36
CA VAL A 183 -2.29 7.14 -5.15
C VAL A 183 -0.78 7.27 -5.30
N ARG A 184 -0.07 7.56 -4.20
CA ARG A 184 1.39 7.80 -4.22
C ARG A 184 2.25 6.57 -3.98
N HIS A 185 1.75 5.60 -3.21
CA HIS A 185 2.50 4.41 -2.82
C HIS A 185 1.70 3.16 -3.15
N VAL A 186 2.23 2.38 -4.09
CA VAL A 186 1.67 1.08 -4.49
C VAL A 186 2.70 0.01 -4.15
N ALA A 187 2.26 -1.17 -3.71
CA ALA A 187 3.14 -2.28 -3.38
C ALA A 187 2.70 -3.59 -4.06
N LEU A 188 3.68 -4.41 -4.41
CA LEU A 188 3.52 -5.85 -4.63
C LEU A 188 4.25 -6.62 -3.55
N GLU A 189 3.77 -7.81 -3.24
CA GLU A 189 4.56 -8.79 -2.50
C GLU A 189 5.64 -9.38 -3.42
N TYR A 190 6.87 -9.45 -2.93
CA TYR A 190 7.99 -10.01 -3.66
C TYR A 190 7.86 -11.53 -3.84
N ASP A 191 7.92 -12.02 -5.08
CA ASP A 191 8.06 -13.46 -5.37
C ASP A 191 9.53 -13.80 -5.69
N PRO A 192 10.19 -14.68 -4.90
CA PRO A 192 11.55 -15.14 -5.18
C PRO A 192 11.78 -15.72 -6.58
N LYS A 193 10.72 -16.13 -7.28
CA LYS A 193 10.80 -16.60 -8.67
C LYS A 193 11.23 -15.51 -9.64
N TRP A 194 10.93 -14.25 -9.36
CA TRP A 194 11.35 -13.13 -10.21
C TRP A 194 12.87 -13.04 -10.31
N TRP A 195 13.58 -13.36 -9.23
CA TRP A 195 15.04 -13.47 -9.24
C TRP A 195 15.54 -14.80 -9.80
N SER A 196 14.91 -15.93 -9.41
CA SER A 196 15.42 -17.25 -9.76
C SER A 196 15.31 -17.57 -11.25
N VAL A 197 14.30 -17.04 -11.94
CA VAL A 197 14.13 -17.17 -13.40
C VAL A 197 15.17 -16.35 -14.17
N ALA A 198 15.63 -15.23 -13.61
CA ALA A 198 16.70 -14.40 -14.17
C ALA A 198 18.13 -14.92 -13.87
N HIS A 199 18.27 -15.95 -13.03
CA HIS A 199 19.56 -16.37 -12.49
C HIS A 199 20.52 -17.15 -13.42
N PRO A 200 20.14 -17.71 -14.58
CA PRO A 200 21.16 -18.07 -15.56
C PRO A 200 21.71 -16.75 -16.11
N ARG A 201 22.93 -16.37 -15.67
CA ARG A 201 23.73 -15.15 -16.00
C ARG A 201 23.83 -14.77 -17.49
N THR A 202 23.15 -15.48 -18.37
CA THR A 202 23.04 -15.29 -19.82
C THR A 202 21.70 -14.70 -20.25
N THR A 203 20.71 -14.58 -19.37
CA THR A 203 19.35 -14.14 -19.71
C THR A 203 19.07 -12.79 -19.03
N PRO A 204 18.81 -11.71 -19.80
CA PRO A 204 18.37 -10.43 -19.23
C PRO A 204 17.12 -10.59 -18.36
N LEU A 205 16.94 -9.75 -17.34
CA LEU A 205 15.75 -9.80 -16.46
C LEU A 205 14.45 -9.61 -17.25
N CYS A 206 14.50 -8.79 -18.29
CA CYS A 206 13.36 -8.47 -19.16
C CYS A 206 12.80 -9.67 -19.95
N VAL A 207 13.44 -10.85 -19.89
CA VAL A 207 12.93 -12.06 -20.54
C VAL A 207 11.90 -12.80 -19.67
N ALA A 208 11.88 -12.55 -18.36
CA ALA A 208 10.84 -13.07 -17.49
C ALA A 208 9.56 -12.23 -17.65
N GLU A 209 8.46 -12.86 -18.08
CA GLU A 209 7.20 -12.16 -18.38
C GLU A 209 6.69 -11.32 -17.21
N ASP A 210 6.73 -11.85 -15.99
CA ASP A 210 6.30 -11.13 -14.79
C ASP A 210 7.18 -9.88 -14.51
N VAL A 211 8.50 -9.99 -14.75
CA VAL A 211 9.44 -8.88 -14.54
C VAL A 211 9.22 -7.80 -15.59
N TRP A 212 8.94 -8.18 -16.84
CA TRP A 212 8.54 -7.24 -17.89
C TRP A 212 7.28 -6.46 -17.50
N GLU A 213 6.24 -7.14 -17.00
CA GLU A 213 5.01 -6.47 -16.54
C GLU A 213 5.27 -5.53 -15.35
N ILE A 214 6.17 -5.90 -14.43
CA ILE A 214 6.60 -5.02 -13.33
C ILE A 214 7.29 -3.76 -13.88
N MET A 215 8.18 -3.91 -14.86
CA MET A 215 8.88 -2.79 -15.49
C MET A 215 7.90 -1.86 -16.22
N GLU A 216 7.02 -2.43 -17.04
CA GLU A 216 5.92 -1.69 -17.68
C GLU A 216 5.04 -0.96 -16.65
N GLY A 217 4.79 -1.60 -15.52
CA GLY A 217 4.09 -1.02 -14.38
C GLY A 217 4.77 0.24 -13.85
N ALA A 218 6.08 0.18 -13.59
CA ALA A 218 6.85 1.32 -13.09
C ALA A 218 6.79 2.52 -14.04
N PHE A 219 6.85 2.29 -15.36
CA PHE A 219 6.72 3.36 -16.36
C PHE A 219 5.30 3.90 -16.48
N LYS A 220 4.28 3.03 -16.51
CA LYS A 220 2.87 3.41 -16.76
C LYS A 220 2.19 4.08 -15.56
N MET A 221 2.64 3.80 -14.34
CA MET A 221 2.09 4.40 -13.13
C MET A 221 2.62 5.81 -12.85
N TRP A 222 3.74 6.20 -13.47
CA TRP A 222 4.25 7.57 -13.42
C TRP A 222 3.33 8.53 -14.19
N PRO A 223 3.04 9.76 -13.69
CA PRO A 223 3.55 10.41 -12.47
C PRO A 223 2.65 10.27 -11.23
N ASN A 224 1.63 9.41 -11.30
CA ASN A 224 0.63 9.27 -10.23
C ASN A 224 1.25 8.59 -9.01
N VAL A 225 1.83 7.40 -9.23
CA VAL A 225 2.56 6.66 -8.21
C VAL A 225 3.97 7.21 -8.12
N TRP A 226 4.33 7.72 -6.96
CA TRP A 226 5.68 8.18 -6.69
C TRP A 226 6.62 7.01 -6.48
N LYS A 227 6.24 6.08 -5.60
CA LYS A 227 7.07 4.93 -5.22
C LYS A 227 6.33 3.62 -5.36
N PHE A 228 6.95 2.71 -6.10
CA PHE A 228 6.50 1.34 -6.32
C PHE A 228 7.31 0.38 -5.44
N TRP A 229 6.66 -0.17 -4.43
CA TRP A 229 7.28 -0.94 -3.38
C TRP A 229 7.20 -2.44 -3.63
N PHE A 230 8.22 -3.16 -3.19
CA PHE A 230 8.23 -4.61 -3.08
C PHE A 230 8.30 -5.00 -1.60
N ILE A 231 7.36 -5.81 -1.14
CA ILE A 231 7.32 -6.29 0.25
C ILE A 231 7.96 -7.67 0.29
N ASP A 232 9.11 -7.80 0.95
CA ASP A 232 9.72 -9.09 1.21
C ASP A 232 9.34 -9.58 2.61
N ARG A 233 8.43 -10.55 2.67
CA ARG A 233 7.98 -11.17 3.93
C ARG A 233 9.09 -11.90 4.67
N SER A 234 10.12 -12.34 3.96
CA SER A 234 11.22 -13.05 4.58
C SER A 234 12.24 -12.10 5.21
N LEU A 235 12.20 -10.80 4.90
CA LEU A 235 13.14 -9.83 5.43
C LEU A 235 12.58 -9.16 6.70
N ARG A 236 13.23 -9.46 7.83
CA ARG A 236 12.84 -8.99 9.16
C ARG A 236 13.91 -8.09 9.77
N ARG A 237 13.50 -7.03 10.45
CA ARG A 237 14.40 -6.19 11.23
C ARG A 237 14.90 -6.92 12.48
N LYS A 238 16.21 -6.87 12.72
CA LYS A 238 16.87 -7.46 13.91
C LYS A 238 16.47 -6.71 15.17
N LYS A 239 16.38 -7.43 16.29
CA LYS A 239 16.01 -6.84 17.59
C LYS A 239 17.05 -5.85 18.11
N GLU A 240 18.31 -6.08 17.78
CA GLU A 240 19.46 -5.28 18.20
C GLU A 240 19.75 -4.11 17.24
N ALA A 241 18.96 -3.96 16.17
CA ALA A 241 19.12 -2.87 15.23
C ALA A 241 18.88 -1.51 15.91
N PRO A 242 19.57 -0.44 15.49
CA PRO A 242 19.27 0.91 15.93
C PRO A 242 17.80 1.27 15.67
N ALA A 243 17.28 2.21 16.47
CA ALA A 243 15.95 2.77 16.26
C ALA A 243 15.81 3.27 14.82
N PHE A 244 14.75 2.83 14.13
CA PHE A 244 14.50 3.24 12.76
C PHE A 244 14.10 4.72 12.73
N LYS A 245 14.73 5.49 11.85
CA LYS A 245 14.44 6.92 11.69
C LYS A 245 13.33 7.09 10.65
N GLU A 246 12.12 7.30 11.14
CA GLU A 246 10.95 7.48 10.28
C GLU A 246 10.94 8.87 9.64
N THR A 247 10.60 8.91 8.35
CA THR A 247 10.35 10.12 7.56
C THR A 247 8.94 10.03 6.98
N ALA A 248 8.13 11.07 7.22
CA ALA A 248 6.75 11.16 6.77
C ALA A 248 6.30 12.63 6.69
N GLU A 249 7.23 13.55 6.38
CA GLU A 249 6.95 14.99 6.35
C GLU A 249 6.06 15.37 5.17
N ASP A 250 6.22 14.66 4.05
CA ASP A 250 5.38 14.73 2.87
C ASP A 250 5.25 13.36 2.20
N GLY A 251 4.43 13.30 1.15
CA GLY A 251 4.12 12.05 0.43
C GLY A 251 5.25 11.49 -0.44
N PHE A 252 6.44 12.10 -0.43
CA PHE A 252 7.56 11.67 -1.26
C PHE A 252 8.60 10.87 -0.47
N GLU A 253 8.81 11.22 0.80
CA GLU A 253 9.86 10.64 1.65
C GLU A 253 9.33 9.60 2.65
N ILE A 254 8.15 9.02 2.43
CA ILE A 254 7.60 8.02 3.37
C ILE A 254 8.43 6.75 3.34
N ASN A 255 8.93 6.32 4.50
CA ASN A 255 9.77 5.14 4.65
C ASN A 255 9.24 4.10 5.66
N ALA A 256 8.08 4.36 6.28
CA ALA A 256 7.47 3.48 7.27
C ALA A 256 5.95 3.42 7.12
N PHE A 257 5.40 2.21 7.08
CA PHE A 257 3.98 1.93 6.92
C PHE A 257 3.49 0.96 8.00
N TYR A 258 2.27 1.18 8.49
CA TYR A 258 1.74 0.51 9.66
C TYR A 258 0.51 -0.34 9.32
N ALA A 259 0.70 -1.66 9.32
CA ALA A 259 -0.39 -2.62 9.26
C ALA A 259 -1.02 -2.81 10.64
N SER A 260 -1.96 -3.74 10.84
CA SER A 260 -2.56 -4.00 12.15
C SER A 260 -1.58 -4.72 13.10
N ASP A 261 -0.85 -5.72 12.61
CA ASP A 261 0.01 -6.63 13.38
C ASP A 261 1.50 -6.24 13.39
N ARG A 262 1.98 -5.60 12.31
CA ARG A 262 3.38 -5.23 12.12
C ARG A 262 3.54 -3.86 11.47
N ARG A 263 4.78 -3.45 11.29
CA ARG A 263 5.13 -2.30 10.45
C ARG A 263 6.08 -2.74 9.34
N PHE A 264 5.94 -2.11 8.18
CA PHE A 264 6.84 -2.27 7.04
C PHE A 264 7.75 -1.06 6.96
N LEU A 265 9.05 -1.30 6.88
CA LEU A 265 10.07 -0.26 6.88
C LEU A 265 10.92 -0.40 5.63
N GLU A 266 11.28 0.75 5.05
CA GLU A 266 12.19 0.81 3.92
C GLU A 266 13.54 0.20 4.27
N VAL A 267 14.04 -0.59 3.34
CA VAL A 267 15.34 -1.23 3.40
C VAL A 267 16.29 -0.43 2.53
N ASP A 268 17.33 0.14 3.15
CA ASP A 268 18.41 0.78 2.39
C ASP A 268 19.22 -0.30 1.65
N HIS A 269 18.86 -0.55 0.39
CA HIS A 269 19.54 -1.51 -0.47
C HIS A 269 20.83 -0.95 -1.08
N ASN A 270 21.10 0.35 -0.93
CA ASN A 270 22.31 1.00 -1.42
C ASN A 270 23.48 0.83 -0.45
N ASN A 271 23.22 0.46 0.80
CA ASN A 271 24.24 0.28 1.83
C ASN A 271 24.26 -1.14 2.42
N PRO A 272 25.02 -2.09 1.81
CA PRO A 272 25.09 -3.48 2.27
C PRO A 272 25.51 -3.62 3.75
N HIS A 273 26.35 -2.70 4.24
CA HIS A 273 26.82 -2.73 5.62
C HIS A 273 25.73 -2.38 6.64
N HIS A 274 24.78 -1.52 6.28
CA HIS A 274 23.62 -1.23 7.12
C HIS A 274 22.64 -2.39 7.08
N LEU A 275 22.44 -2.96 5.90
CA LEU A 275 21.56 -4.11 5.72
C LEU A 275 21.94 -5.28 6.64
N GLU A 276 23.19 -5.76 6.58
CA GLU A 276 23.62 -6.91 7.39
C GLU A 276 23.54 -6.65 8.90
N LYS A 277 23.65 -5.38 9.31
CA LYS A 277 23.55 -5.00 10.74
C LYS A 277 22.10 -4.92 11.21
N GLU A 278 21.18 -4.50 10.35
CA GLU A 278 19.81 -4.15 10.75
C GLU A 278 18.77 -5.20 10.37
N TRP A 279 19.05 -6.05 9.37
CA TRP A 279 18.08 -6.95 8.77
C TRP A 279 18.57 -8.40 8.76
N GLU A 280 17.62 -9.33 8.87
CA GLU A 280 17.84 -10.77 8.76
C GLU A 280 16.72 -11.44 7.95
N TYR A 281 17.05 -12.56 7.30
CA TYR A 281 16.05 -13.39 6.65
C TYR A 281 15.44 -14.39 7.62
N THR A 282 14.11 -14.41 7.73
CA THR A 282 13.38 -15.40 8.54
C THR A 282 13.28 -16.71 7.80
N GLY A 283 14.13 -17.66 8.18
CA GLY A 283 14.19 -19.01 7.61
C GLY A 283 15.54 -19.30 6.96
N CYS A 284 15.93 -20.59 6.94
CA CYS A 284 17.01 -21.01 6.06
C CYS A 284 16.49 -20.92 4.63
N LEU A 285 16.84 -19.86 3.89
CA LEU A 285 16.88 -19.93 2.44
C LEU A 285 17.69 -21.20 2.11
N LYS A 286 17.03 -22.24 1.59
CA LYS A 286 17.68 -23.53 1.30
C LYS A 286 18.81 -23.39 0.29
N ASP A 287 18.83 -22.29 -0.46
CA ASP A 287 19.95 -21.87 -1.28
C ASP A 287 20.82 -20.87 -0.53
N LYS A 288 21.66 -21.38 0.37
CA LYS A 288 22.97 -20.77 0.54
C LYS A 288 23.78 -21.10 -0.71
N SER A 289 23.57 -20.36 -1.79
CA SER A 289 24.58 -20.30 -2.85
C SER A 289 25.89 -19.83 -2.22
N ASN A 290 27.04 -20.19 -2.81
CA ASN A 290 28.36 -19.84 -2.26
C ASN A 290 28.59 -18.33 -2.04
N ASN A 291 27.68 -17.45 -2.50
CA ASN A 291 27.77 -15.99 -2.31
C ASN A 291 26.64 -15.38 -1.45
N GLY A 292 25.65 -16.15 -0.98
CA GLY A 292 24.77 -15.79 0.16
C GLY A 292 23.98 -14.47 0.13
N LEU A 293 23.91 -13.75 -1.00
CA LEU A 293 23.20 -12.46 -1.10
C LEU A 293 21.71 -12.67 -1.43
N SER A 294 20.90 -12.06 -0.56
CA SER A 294 19.48 -11.72 -0.60
C SER A 294 18.80 -11.64 -1.98
N SER A 295 17.94 -12.60 -2.30
CA SER A 295 17.24 -12.67 -3.60
C SER A 295 16.45 -11.40 -3.97
N SER A 296 15.78 -10.76 -3.01
CA SER A 296 14.97 -9.56 -3.24
C SER A 296 15.79 -8.29 -3.48
N LEU A 297 16.95 -8.17 -2.84
CA LEU A 297 17.83 -7.02 -3.02
C LEU A 297 18.59 -7.08 -4.33
N ASP A 298 19.08 -8.26 -4.69
CA ASP A 298 19.73 -8.46 -5.98
C ASP A 298 18.71 -8.25 -7.11
N PHE A 299 17.48 -8.73 -6.93
CA PHE A 299 16.36 -8.41 -7.82
C PHE A 299 16.12 -6.90 -7.94
N LEU A 300 15.97 -6.18 -6.84
CA LEU A 300 15.67 -4.75 -6.88
C LEU A 300 16.77 -3.96 -7.58
N ARG A 301 18.04 -4.23 -7.25
CA ARG A 301 19.19 -3.57 -7.91
C ARG A 301 19.22 -3.82 -9.40
N ALA A 302 18.95 -5.05 -9.81
CA ALA A 302 18.96 -5.40 -11.22
C ALA A 302 17.75 -4.81 -11.97
N LEU A 303 16.58 -4.75 -11.31
CA LEU A 303 15.40 -4.05 -11.82
C LEU A 303 15.67 -2.54 -11.99
N GLU A 304 16.30 -1.88 -11.02
CA GLU A 304 16.68 -0.47 -11.10
C GLU A 304 17.61 -0.19 -12.27
N LEU A 305 18.60 -1.06 -12.51
CA LEU A 305 19.51 -0.93 -13.64
C LEU A 305 18.77 -1.04 -14.98
N GLU A 306 17.88 -2.02 -15.13
CA GLU A 306 17.09 -2.21 -16.36
C GLU A 306 16.11 -1.05 -16.60
N LEU A 307 15.44 -0.55 -15.55
CA LEU A 307 14.58 0.63 -15.63
C LEU A 307 15.38 1.87 -16.03
N TYR A 308 16.56 2.06 -15.43
CA TYR A 308 17.45 3.15 -15.80
C TYR A 308 17.87 3.06 -17.26
N ASP A 309 18.33 1.89 -17.72
CA ASP A 309 18.76 1.69 -19.10
C ASP A 309 17.63 1.95 -20.11
N LEU A 310 16.40 1.53 -19.79
CA LEU A 310 15.22 1.82 -20.61
C LEU A 310 14.76 3.29 -20.55
N SER A 311 15.06 3.99 -19.46
CA SER A 311 14.72 5.42 -19.31
C SER A 311 15.60 6.34 -20.15
N LEU A 312 16.79 5.86 -20.56
CA LEU A 312 17.75 6.65 -21.33
C LEU A 312 17.16 7.02 -22.70
N PRO A 313 17.37 8.28 -23.15
CA PRO A 313 16.79 8.74 -24.40
C PRO A 313 17.32 7.90 -25.58
N THR A 314 16.38 7.39 -26.38
CA THR A 314 16.69 6.86 -27.71
C THR A 314 16.99 8.02 -28.67
N SER A 315 17.29 7.72 -29.95
CA SER A 315 17.59 8.71 -30.99
C SER A 315 16.57 9.85 -31.12
N ASP A 316 15.37 9.67 -30.55
CA ASP A 316 14.23 10.58 -30.61
C ASP A 316 14.17 11.55 -29.41
N ASN A 317 15.19 11.56 -28.52
CA ASN A 317 15.46 12.59 -27.52
C ASN A 317 14.44 12.73 -26.36
N TYR A 318 13.60 11.72 -26.11
CA TYR A 318 12.68 11.70 -24.96
C TYR A 318 13.19 10.70 -23.91
N SER A 319 13.54 11.19 -22.71
CA SER A 319 13.76 10.33 -21.54
C SER A 319 12.42 9.91 -20.96
N GLN A 320 12.21 8.61 -20.73
CA GLN A 320 10.99 8.11 -20.12
C GLN A 320 11.17 8.04 -18.61
N HIS A 321 10.34 8.75 -17.85
CA HIS A 321 10.35 8.67 -16.40
C HIS A 321 9.55 7.46 -15.91
N TYR A 322 9.97 6.87 -14.80
CA TYR A 322 9.31 5.78 -14.11
C TYR A 322 9.15 6.10 -12.62
N SER A 323 8.22 5.42 -11.95
CA SER A 323 8.06 5.49 -10.50
C SER A 323 9.30 4.94 -9.80
N ASP A 324 9.78 5.63 -8.75
CA ASP A 324 10.88 5.13 -7.92
C ASP A 324 10.54 3.73 -7.38
N VAL A 325 11.51 2.83 -7.34
CA VAL A 325 11.30 1.50 -6.75
C VAL A 325 11.91 1.43 -5.36
N GLY A 326 11.36 0.57 -4.51
CA GLY A 326 11.88 0.38 -3.15
C GLY A 326 11.54 -0.98 -2.57
N LEU A 327 12.30 -1.40 -1.56
CA LEU A 327 12.08 -2.64 -0.82
C LEU A 327 11.59 -2.33 0.60
N LEU A 328 10.58 -3.08 1.02
CA LEU A 328 10.04 -3.06 2.38
C LEU A 328 10.31 -4.42 3.04
N GLY A 329 10.98 -4.38 4.18
CA GLY A 329 11.01 -5.47 5.15
C GLY A 329 10.04 -5.18 6.30
N TRP A 330 9.90 -6.10 7.24
CA TRP A 330 8.99 -5.94 8.37
C TRP A 330 9.69 -5.89 9.72
N ASP A 331 9.04 -5.20 10.66
CA ASP A 331 9.42 -5.14 12.07
C ASP A 331 8.20 -5.37 12.95
N ASN A 332 8.41 -5.96 14.12
CA ASN A 332 7.37 -6.07 15.13
C ASN A 332 7.01 -4.66 15.64
N LYS A 333 5.72 -4.45 15.92
CA LYS A 333 5.25 -3.23 16.56
C LYS A 333 5.68 -3.11 18.02
#